data_AF-A0A534VK50-F1
#
_entry.id   AF-A0A534VK50-F1
#
_cell.length_a   1.000
_cell.length_b   1.000
_cell.length_c   1.000
_cell.angle_alpha   90.00
_cell.angle_beta   90.00
_cell.angle_gamma   90.00
#
_symmetry.space_group_name_H-M   'P 1'
#
loop_
_entity.id
_entity.type
_entity.pdbx_description
1 polymer ?
#
loop_
_entity_poly.entity_id
_entity_poly.type
_entity_poly.pdbx_seq_one_letter_code
_entity_poly.pdbx_strand_id
1 'polypeptide(L)'
;MKRCTACKRLKPRSAFWRRAACADGLDRWCGECRGGYFRSWCAAHRNAYNTRQRAYYRQNRARLRAYNREYQRRRRRLMRTGRWKRRRGAG
;
A
#
# COMPACT_ATOMS: atom_id res chain seq x y z
N MET A 1 -5.81 -7.90 20.82
CA MET A 1 -6.78 -6.86 20.41
C MET A 1 -6.12 -5.47 20.46
N LYS A 2 -6.65 -4.46 19.80
CA LYS A 2 -6.22 -3.05 19.89
C LYS A 2 -7.42 -2.12 19.76
N ARG A 3 -7.45 -1.01 20.51
CA ARG A 3 -8.49 0.01 20.42
C ARG A 3 -8.15 1.02 19.34
N CYS A 4 -9.08 1.26 18.42
CA CYS A 4 -8.95 2.32 17.43
C CYS A 4 -9.23 3.68 18.09
N THR A 5 -8.35 4.67 17.90
CA THR A 5 -8.57 6.02 18.47
C THR A 5 -9.59 6.86 17.70
N ALA A 6 -9.92 6.51 16.45
CA ALA A 6 -10.93 7.20 15.65
C ALA A 6 -12.35 6.71 15.96
N CYS A 7 -12.65 5.43 15.75
CA CYS A 7 -13.99 4.88 16.00
C CYS A 7 -14.20 4.32 17.41
N LYS A 8 -13.16 4.36 18.28
CA LYS A 8 -13.22 3.94 19.69
C LYS A 8 -13.54 2.45 19.94
N ARG A 9 -13.63 1.62 18.89
CA ARG A 9 -13.89 0.17 18.97
C ARG A 9 -12.62 -0.66 19.18
N LEU A 10 -12.74 -1.77 19.91
CA LEU A 10 -11.72 -2.82 20.00
C LEU A 10 -11.79 -3.69 18.73
N LYS A 11 -10.65 -3.90 18.08
CA LYS A 11 -10.53 -4.70 16.86
C LYS A 11 -9.31 -5.63 16.94
N PRO A 12 -9.28 -6.72 16.16
CA PRO A 12 -8.10 -7.57 16.06
C PRO A 12 -6.91 -6.77 15.52
N ARG A 13 -5.69 -7.16 15.88
CA ARG A 13 -4.45 -6.49 15.44
C ARG A 13 -4.32 -6.50 13.91
N SER A 14 -4.87 -7.51 13.23
CA SER A 14 -4.96 -7.61 11.76
C SER A 14 -5.82 -6.53 11.10
N ALA A 15 -6.73 -5.88 11.85
CA ALA A 15 -7.53 -4.77 11.34
C ALA A 15 -6.77 -3.44 11.29
N PHE A 16 -5.50 -3.41 11.71
CA PHE A 16 -4.66 -2.21 11.73
C PHE A 16 -3.52 -2.34 10.72
N TRP A 17 -3.20 -1.25 10.03
CA TRP A 17 -2.08 -1.22 9.09
C TRP A 17 -0.75 -1.24 9.83
N ARG A 18 0.28 -1.85 9.23
CA ARG A 18 1.64 -1.80 9.74
C ARG A 18 2.20 -0.38 9.64
N ARG A 19 2.73 0.12 10.74
CA ARG A 19 3.37 1.44 10.84
C ARG A 19 4.56 1.34 11.78
N ALA A 20 5.76 1.22 11.20
CA ALA A 20 7.00 1.01 11.96
C ALA A 20 7.31 2.15 12.95
N ALA A 21 6.83 3.37 12.66
CA ALA A 21 6.98 4.52 13.55
C ALA A 21 6.10 4.47 14.82
N CYS A 22 5.22 3.47 14.97
CA CYS A 22 4.40 3.28 16.16
C CYS A 22 5.04 2.22 17.07
N ALA A 23 4.94 2.42 18.40
CA ALA A 23 5.57 1.53 19.40
C ALA A 23 5.19 0.05 19.24
N ASP A 24 3.94 -0.24 18.88
CA ASP A 24 3.45 -1.62 18.67
C ASP A 24 3.47 -2.08 17.21
N GLY A 25 4.12 -1.29 16.33
CA GLY A 25 4.23 -1.54 14.89
C GLY A 25 2.91 -1.38 14.11
N LEU A 26 1.84 -0.92 14.74
CA LEU A 26 0.50 -0.81 14.15
C LEU A 26 -0.03 0.62 14.21
N ASP A 27 -0.80 1.02 13.19
CA ASP A 27 -1.48 2.30 13.16
C ASP A 27 -2.39 2.47 14.39
N ARG A 28 -2.62 3.73 14.79
CA ARG A 28 -3.59 4.11 15.83
C ARG A 28 -5.02 3.98 15.36
N TRP A 29 -5.24 4.03 14.05
CA TRP A 29 -6.55 3.89 13.42
C TRP A 29 -6.71 2.53 12.76
N CYS A 30 -7.89 1.94 12.86
CA CYS A 30 -8.20 0.72 12.10
C CYS A 30 -8.23 1.01 10.60
N GLY A 31 -8.12 -0.03 9.79
CA GLY A 31 -8.07 0.06 8.33
C GLY A 31 -9.29 0.76 7.72
N GLU A 32 -10.47 0.56 8.30
CA GLU A 32 -11.70 1.26 7.91
C GLU A 32 -11.58 2.78 8.10
N CYS A 33 -11.25 3.23 9.31
CA CYS A 33 -11.09 4.65 9.62
C CYS A 33 -9.96 5.29 8.82
N ARG A 34 -8.84 4.58 8.68
CA ARG A 34 -7.69 5.04 7.91
C ARG A 34 -8.05 5.19 6.43
N GLY A 35 -8.76 4.21 5.87
CA GLY A 35 -9.24 4.24 4.50
C GLY A 35 -10.27 5.34 4.26
N GLY A 36 -11.21 5.53 5.19
CA GLY A 36 -12.20 6.61 5.14
C GLY A 36 -11.54 7.99 5.12
N TYR A 37 -10.63 8.23 6.07
CA TYR A 37 -9.85 9.47 6.11
C TYR A 37 -9.08 9.72 4.81
N PHE A 38 -8.38 8.69 4.31
CA PHE A 38 -7.59 8.85 3.09
C PHE A 38 -8.46 9.17 1.87
N ARG A 39 -9.65 8.54 1.74
CA ARG A 39 -10.60 8.87 0.68
C ARG A 39 -11.08 10.32 0.76
N SER A 40 -11.48 10.78 1.94
CA SER A 40 -11.90 12.18 2.14
C SER A 40 -10.78 13.17 1.86
N TRP A 41 -9.56 12.86 2.31
CA TRP A 41 -8.38 13.68 2.03
C TRP A 41 -8.09 13.75 0.54
N CYS A 42 -8.12 12.62 -0.17
CA CYS A 42 -7.95 12.56 -1.62
C CYS A 42 -9.06 13.28 -2.38
N ALA A 43 -10.31 13.27 -1.89
CA ALA A 43 -11.40 14.02 -2.50
C ALA A 43 -11.14 15.54 -2.41
N ALA A 44 -10.76 16.02 -1.22
CA ALA A 44 -10.44 17.43 -0.99
C ALA A 44 -9.14 17.89 -1.69
N HIS A 45 -8.15 17.00 -1.85
CA HIS A 45 -6.82 17.34 -2.36
C HIS A 45 -6.50 16.62 -3.68
N ARG A 46 -7.54 16.27 -4.46
CA ARG A 46 -7.42 15.40 -5.64
C ARG A 46 -6.38 15.91 -6.64
N ASN A 47 -6.45 17.19 -6.96
CA ASN A 47 -5.56 17.80 -7.95
C ASN A 47 -4.11 17.86 -7.46
N ALA A 48 -3.88 18.33 -6.24
CA ALA A 48 -2.54 18.40 -5.66
C ALA A 48 -1.89 17.01 -5.54
N TYR A 49 -2.65 16.02 -5.06
CA TYR A 49 -2.19 14.63 -4.99
C TYR A 49 -1.83 14.08 -6.37
N ASN A 50 -2.73 14.23 -7.35
CA ASN A 50 -2.51 13.75 -8.72
C ASN A 50 -1.31 14.44 -9.39
N THR A 51 -1.14 15.75 -9.20
CA THR A 51 0.00 16.50 -9.74
C THR A 51 1.31 15.96 -9.18
N ARG A 52 1.41 15.76 -7.85
CA ARG A 52 2.60 15.17 -7.23
C ARG A 52 2.88 13.75 -7.76
N GLN A 53 1.84 12.93 -7.90
CA GLN A 53 1.97 11.59 -8.48
C GLN A 53 2.49 11.66 -9.92
N ARG A 54 1.89 12.50 -10.77
CA ARG A 54 2.34 12.70 -12.16
C ARG A 54 3.78 13.17 -12.24
N ALA A 55 4.18 14.13 -11.41
CA ALA A 55 5.55 14.62 -11.34
C ALA A 55 6.53 13.49 -10.98
N TYR A 56 6.21 12.69 -9.95
CA TYR A 56 7.00 11.53 -9.56
C TYR A 56 7.17 10.55 -10.72
N TYR A 57 6.07 10.14 -11.37
CA TYR A 57 6.11 9.20 -12.50
C TYR A 57 6.86 9.77 -13.71
N ARG A 58 6.75 11.08 -13.97
CA ARG A 58 7.45 11.76 -15.06
C ARG A 58 8.97 11.72 -14.84
N GLN A 59 9.42 12.16 -13.66
CA GLN A 59 10.83 12.20 -13.30
C GLN A 59 11.45 10.80 -13.19
N ASN A 60 10.66 9.80 -12.76
CA ASN A 60 11.13 8.44 -12.57
C ASN A 60 10.84 7.51 -13.75
N ARG A 61 10.36 8.04 -14.88
CA ARG A 61 9.80 7.22 -15.99
C ARG A 61 10.78 6.16 -16.49
N ALA A 62 12.04 6.53 -16.74
CA ALA A 62 13.06 5.60 -17.22
C ALA A 62 13.38 4.51 -16.18
N ARG A 63 13.63 4.91 -14.93
CA ARG A 63 13.90 4.01 -13.81
C ARG A 63 12.77 3.00 -13.59
N LEU A 64 11.52 3.47 -13.54
CA LEU A 64 10.34 2.62 -13.35
C LEU A 64 10.14 1.66 -14.53
N ARG A 65 10.43 2.10 -15.77
CA ARG A 65 10.40 1.24 -16.95
C ARG A 65 11.48 0.15 -16.91
N ALA A 66 12.71 0.50 -16.52
CA ALA A 66 13.81 -0.46 -16.37
C ALA A 66 13.47 -1.51 -15.31
N TYR A 67 13.02 -1.06 -14.13
CA TYR A 67 12.56 -1.92 -13.05
C TYR A 67 11.43 -2.85 -13.49
N ASN A 68 10.39 -2.32 -14.16
CA ASN A 68 9.28 -3.13 -14.64
C ASN A 68 9.73 -4.15 -15.70
N ARG A 69 10.65 -3.77 -16.60
CA ARG A 69 11.22 -4.68 -17.60
C ARG A 69 11.97 -5.83 -16.92
N GLU A 70 12.81 -5.53 -15.93
CA GLU A 70 13.54 -6.54 -15.17
C GLU A 70 12.60 -7.45 -14.38
N TYR A 71 11.61 -6.86 -13.71
CA TYR A 71 10.57 -7.60 -12.98
C TYR A 71 9.87 -8.61 -13.90
N GLN A 72 9.46 -8.19 -15.12
CA GLN A 72 8.82 -9.09 -16.09
C GLN A 72 9.79 -10.15 -16.63
N ARG A 73 11.08 -9.84 -16.84
CA ARG A 73 12.09 -10.84 -17.21
C ARG A 73 12.23 -11.91 -16.11
N ARG A 74 12.41 -11.49 -14.87
CA ARG A 74 12.51 -12.39 -13.70
C ARG A 74 11.24 -13.22 -13.54
N ARG A 75 10.07 -12.60 -13.64
CA ARG A 75 8.77 -13.28 -13.57
C ARG A 75 8.63 -14.36 -14.64
N ARG A 76 8.97 -14.06 -15.90
CA ARG A 76 8.98 -15.04 -17.00
C ARG A 76 9.93 -16.21 -16.71
N ARG A 77 11.14 -15.94 -16.21
CA ARG A 77 12.09 -16.99 -15.80
C ARG A 77 11.51 -17.89 -14.70
N LEU A 78 10.91 -17.30 -13.67
CA LEU A 78 10.28 -18.04 -12.58
C LEU A 78 9.07 -18.86 -13.05
N MET A 79 8.29 -18.34 -14.00
CA MET A 79 7.17 -19.09 -14.59
C MET A 79 7.69 -20.29 -15.39
N ARG A 80 8.73 -20.10 -16.21
CA ARG A 80 9.35 -21.17 -16.99
C ARG A 80 9.92 -22.29 -16.10
N THR A 81 10.51 -21.94 -14.96
CA THR A 81 11.09 -22.93 -14.03
C THR A 81 10.09 -23.49 -13.02
N GLY A 82 8.80 -23.13 -13.11
CA GLY A 82 7.76 -23.53 -12.15
C GLY A 82 7.92 -22.92 -10.75
N ARG A 83 8.92 -22.07 -10.52
CA ARG A 83 9.20 -21.43 -9.21
C ARG A 83 8.35 -20.20 -8.94
N TRP A 84 7.55 -19.73 -9.92
CA TRP A 84 6.66 -18.60 -9.73
C TRP A 84 5.48 -18.98 -8.84
N LYS A 85 5.49 -18.47 -7.60
CA LYS A 85 4.35 -18.59 -6.69
C LYS A 85 3.43 -17.39 -6.88
N ARG A 86 2.21 -17.62 -7.39
CA ARG A 86 1.14 -16.61 -7.33
C ARG A 86 0.92 -16.27 -5.86
N ARG A 87 0.84 -14.99 -5.51
CA ARG A 87 0.40 -14.60 -4.15
C ARG A 87 -0.95 -15.27 -3.95
N ARG A 88 -1.04 -16.22 -3.01
CA ARG A 88 -2.33 -16.68 -2.50
C ARG A 88 -2.99 -15.44 -1.93
N GLY A 89 -4.18 -15.10 -2.45
CA GLY A 89 -4.96 -13.99 -1.93
C GLY A 89 -5.08 -14.18 -0.42
N ALA A 90 -4.86 -13.11 0.34
CA ALA A 90 -5.28 -13.12 1.73
C ALA A 90 -6.81 -13.25 1.70
N GLY A 91 -7.31 -14.44 2.04
CA GLY A 91 -8.68 -14.60 2.52
C GLY A 91 -8.83 -13.88 3.84
#